data_AF-A0AAE1L8V3-F1
#
_entry.id   AF-A0AAE1L8V3-F1
#
_cell.length_a   1.000
_cell.length_b   1.000
_cell.length_c   1.000
_cell.angle_alpha   90.00
_cell.angle_beta   90.00
_cell.angle_gamma   90.00
#
_symmetry.space_group_name_H-M   'P 1'
#
loop_
_entity.id
_entity.type
_entity.pdbx_description
1 polymer ?
#
loop_
_entity_poly.entity_id
_entity_poly.type
_entity_poly.pdbx_seq_one_letter_code
_entity_poly.pdbx_strand_id
1 'polypeptide(L)'
;MSSSGSKEYGQIKYFCQAHDNKQVALVKKYAIDHCNSFFHEDSGVVINHIIPVLATEVTEVINLDAILFKVIRVENYVCLRPNKIEYNL
;
A
#
# COMPACT_ATOMS: atom_id res chain seq x y z
N MET A 1 -3.80 16.99 19.77
CA MET A 1 -4.12 15.59 19.46
C MET A 1 -3.75 15.35 18.01
N SER A 2 -2.58 14.78 17.76
CA SER A 2 -2.11 14.42 16.43
C SER A 2 -3.04 13.34 15.88
N SER A 3 -3.84 13.68 14.87
CA SER A 3 -4.50 12.68 14.04
C SER A 3 -3.40 11.77 13.48
N SER A 4 -3.30 10.56 14.03
CA SER A 4 -2.54 9.51 13.39
C SER A 4 -3.24 9.24 12.07
N GLY A 5 -2.80 9.89 10.99
CA GLY A 5 -3.30 9.59 9.66
C GLY A 5 -3.08 8.11 9.43
N SER A 6 -4.15 7.33 9.44
CA SER A 6 -4.10 5.91 9.14
C SER A 6 -3.51 5.80 7.74
N LYS A 7 -2.34 5.16 7.62
CA LYS A 7 -1.76 4.90 6.30
C LYS A 7 -2.72 3.97 5.58
N GLU A 8 -3.22 4.40 4.42
CA GLU A 8 -4.08 3.58 3.58
C GLU A 8 -3.27 3.04 2.41
N TYR A 9 -3.55 1.79 2.02
CA TYR A 9 -2.94 1.15 0.86
C TYR A 9 -4.02 0.74 -0.13
N GLY A 10 -3.68 0.75 -1.41
CA GLY A 10 -4.62 0.33 -2.45
C GLY A 10 -3.93 0.11 -3.79
N GLN A 11 -4.61 -0.61 -4.67
CA GLN A 11 -4.18 -0.86 -6.03
C GLN A 11 -4.97 0.01 -7.01
N ILE A 12 -4.27 0.83 -7.77
CA ILE A 12 -4.86 1.59 -8.89
C ILE A 12 -5.37 0.58 -9.93
N LYS A 13 -6.65 0.69 -10.27
CA LYS A 13 -7.29 -0.09 -11.33
C LYS A 13 -7.37 0.70 -12.62
N TYR A 14 -7.72 1.99 -12.53
CA TYR A 14 -7.89 2.86 -13.68
C TYR A 14 -7.51 4.31 -13.37
N PHE A 15 -7.02 5.01 -14.39
CA PHE A 15 -6.83 6.45 -14.39
C PHE A 15 -8.00 7.10 -15.13
N CYS A 16 -8.59 8.13 -14.55
CA CYS A 16 -9.73 8.84 -15.13
C CYS A 16 -9.52 10.36 -15.01
N GLN A 17 -10.23 11.12 -15.85
CA GLN A 17 -10.37 12.55 -15.70
C GLN A 17 -11.81 12.85 -15.29
N ALA A 18 -11.98 13.59 -14.19
CA ALA A 18 -13.29 14.03 -13.72
C ALA A 18 -13.84 15.18 -14.59
N HIS A 19 -15.14 15.47 -14.47
CA HIS A 19 -15.82 16.53 -15.24
C HIS A 19 -15.24 17.93 -15.01
N ASP A 20 -14.59 18.16 -13.87
CA ASP A 20 -13.90 19.42 -13.53
C ASP A 20 -12.43 19.42 -14.00
N ASN A 21 -12.08 18.53 -14.93
CA ASN A 21 -10.74 18.29 -15.45
C ASN A 21 -9.71 17.77 -14.44
N LYS A 22 -10.08 17.43 -13.20
CA LYS A 22 -9.13 16.84 -12.24
C LYS A 22 -8.77 15.41 -12.64
N GLN A 23 -7.51 15.05 -12.45
CA GLN A 23 -7.06 13.68 -12.64
C GLN A 23 -7.30 12.87 -11.37
N VAL A 24 -7.99 11.74 -11.52
CA VAL A 24 -8.39 10.85 -10.43
C VAL A 24 -8.00 9.40 -10.76
N ALA A 25 -7.94 8.57 -9.74
CA ALA A 25 -7.73 7.13 -9.87
C ALA A 25 -8.85 6.36 -9.17
N LEU A 26 -9.32 5.29 -9.80
CA LEU A 26 -10.12 4.27 -9.12
C LEU A 26 -9.17 3.27 -8.46
N VAL A 27 -9.30 3.10 -7.14
CA VAL A 27 -8.39 2.30 -6.33
C VAL A 27 -9.18 1.22 -5.58
N LYS A 28 -8.73 -0.03 -5.67
CA LYS A 28 -9.22 -1.12 -4.80
C LYS A 28 -8.44 -1.04 -3.48
N LYS A 29 -9.13 -0.79 -2.36
CA LYS A 29 -8.49 -0.60 -1.05
C LYS A 29 -7.99 -1.92 -0.47
N TYR A 30 -6.93 -1.81 0.31
CA TYR A 30 -6.39 -2.87 1.13
C TYR A 30 -6.56 -2.54 2.61
N ALA A 31 -6.90 -3.54 3.42
CA ALA A 31 -6.87 -3.44 4.86
C ALA A 31 -5.49 -3.87 5.36
N ILE A 32 -4.90 -3.13 6.31
CA ILE A 32 -3.68 -3.57 6.99
C ILE A 32 -4.05 -4.75 7.89
N ASP A 33 -3.33 -5.86 7.75
CA ASP A 33 -3.49 -6.99 8.67
C ASP A 33 -2.91 -6.62 10.04
N HIS A 34 -3.55 -7.08 11.12
CA HIS A 34 -3.32 -6.64 12.50
C HIS A 34 -1.86 -6.78 12.99
N CYS A 35 -1.05 -7.57 12.29
CA CYS A 35 0.39 -7.65 12.45
C CYS A 35 1.09 -6.58 11.58
N ASN A 36 1.25 -5.36 12.11
CA ASN A 36 1.87 -4.22 11.41
C ASN A 36 3.30 -4.46 10.87
N SER A 37 3.93 -5.59 11.20
CA SER A 37 5.27 -5.96 10.78
C SER A 37 5.33 -7.44 10.43
N PHE A 38 6.00 -7.75 9.32
CA PHE A 38 6.36 -9.13 9.01
C PHE A 38 7.42 -9.63 10.01
N PHE A 39 7.17 -10.78 10.64
CA PHE A 39 8.09 -11.43 11.55
C PHE A 39 8.46 -12.81 10.98
N HIS A 40 9.75 -13.03 10.74
CA HIS A 40 10.26 -14.32 10.32
C HIS A 40 10.68 -15.13 11.55
N GLU A 41 9.79 -16.02 12.00
CA GLU A 41 9.92 -16.78 13.24
C GLU A 41 11.28 -17.50 13.35
N ASP A 42 11.73 -18.18 12.28
CA ASP A 42 12.96 -18.97 12.28
C ASP A 42 14.22 -18.16 12.58
N SER A 43 14.23 -16.88 12.19
CA SER A 43 15.39 -15.99 12.35
C SER A 43 15.23 -14.97 13.47
N GLY A 44 14.02 -14.83 14.03
CA GLY A 44 13.67 -13.75 14.95
C GLY A 44 13.74 -12.34 14.35
N VAL A 45 13.78 -12.20 13.02
CA VAL A 45 13.92 -10.92 12.34
C VAL A 45 12.56 -10.27 12.10
N VAL A 46 12.46 -8.99 12.47
CA VAL A 46 11.31 -8.13 12.16
C VAL A 46 11.64 -7.29 10.92
N ILE A 47 10.82 -7.40 9.88
CA ILE A 47 10.97 -6.64 8.64
C ILE A 47 9.93 -5.51 8.61
N ASN A 48 10.36 -4.30 8.99
CA ASN A 48 9.49 -3.13 9.16
C ASN A 48 9.02 -2.45 7.86
N HIS A 49 9.57 -2.83 6.71
CA HIS A 49 9.23 -2.22 5.42
C HIS A 49 8.29 -3.08 4.56
N ILE A 50 7.97 -4.30 5.03
CA ILE A 50 6.99 -5.21 4.42
C ILE A 50 5.77 -5.21 5.34
N ILE A 51 4.62 -4.81 4.79
CA ILE A 51 3.38 -4.65 5.54
C ILE A 51 2.37 -5.66 4.98
N PRO A 52 1.88 -6.60 5.80
CA PRO A 52 0.84 -7.52 5.38
C PRO A 52 -0.48 -6.77 5.18
N VAL A 53 -1.17 -7.09 4.09
CA VAL A 53 -2.43 -6.48 3.72
C VAL A 53 -3.42 -7.51 3.20
N LEU A 54 -4.70 -7.25 3.45
CA LEU A 54 -5.81 -8.06 2.98
C LEU A 54 -6.56 -7.32 1.86
N ALA A 55 -6.92 -8.08 0.81
CA ALA A 55 -7.80 -7.58 -0.24
C ALA A 55 -9.19 -7.26 0.34
N THR A 56 -9.70 -6.06 0.03
CA THR A 56 -11.08 -5.68 0.37
C THR A 56 -11.89 -5.52 -0.91
N GLU A 57 -13.21 -5.66 -0.86
CA GLU A 57 -14.08 -5.34 -2.00
C GLU A 57 -14.42 -3.84 -2.11
N VAL A 58 -13.80 -3.01 -1.27
CA VAL A 58 -14.00 -1.56 -1.28
C VAL A 58 -13.21 -0.95 -2.44
N THR A 59 -13.92 -0.19 -3.27
CA THR A 59 -13.33 0.64 -4.32
C THR A 59 -13.62 2.10 -4.02
N GLU A 60 -12.60 2.94 -4.22
CA GLU A 60 -12.68 4.37 -3.94
C GLU A 60 -12.05 5.17 -5.08
N VAL A 61 -12.64 6.34 -5.36
CA VAL A 61 -12.05 7.32 -6.27
C VAL A 61 -11.22 8.30 -5.45
N ILE A 62 -9.93 8.36 -5.73
CA ILE A 62 -9.01 9.31 -5.09
C ILE A 62 -8.47 10.30 -6.11
N ASN A 63 -8.17 11.52 -5.67
CA ASN A 63 -7.38 12.43 -6.49
C ASN A 63 -5.95 11.90 -6.63
N LEU A 64 -5.31 12.10 -7.79
CA LEU A 64 -3.94 11.63 -7.99
C LEU A 64 -2.92 12.31 -7.07
N ASP A 65 -3.19 13.53 -6.63
CA ASP A 65 -2.34 14.27 -5.68
C ASP A 65 -2.31 13.66 -4.27
N ALA A 66 -3.31 12.83 -3.93
CA ALA A 66 -3.36 12.10 -2.66
C ALA A 66 -2.39 10.90 -2.63
N ILE A 67 -1.79 10.51 -3.77
CA ILE A 67 -0.87 9.39 -3.85
C ILE A 67 0.52 9.82 -3.37
N LEU A 68 0.86 9.43 -2.13
CA LEU A 68 2.11 9.84 -1.48
C LEU A 68 3.35 9.15 -2.04
N PHE A 69 3.26 7.86 -2.37
CA PHE A 69 4.39 7.08 -2.90
C PHE A 69 3.89 5.80 -3.60
N LYS A 70 4.72 5.27 -4.51
CA LYS A 70 4.49 3.97 -5.15
C LYS A 70 5.12 2.87 -4.30
N VAL A 71 4.37 1.78 -4.11
CA VAL A 71 4.80 0.57 -3.41
C VAL A 71 4.71 -0.62 -4.33
N ILE A 72 5.55 -1.64 -4.10
CA ILE A 72 5.47 -2.91 -4.80
C ILE A 72 4.58 -3.84 -3.98
N ARG A 73 3.59 -4.48 -4.63
CA ARG A 73 2.78 -5.53 -4.02
C ARG A 73 3.36 -6.88 -4.41
N VAL A 74 3.62 -7.73 -3.42
CA VAL A 74 3.95 -9.14 -3.60
C VAL A 74 2.91 -9.94 -2.84
N GLU A 75 2.06 -10.67 -3.55
CA GLU A 75 0.95 -11.43 -2.96
C GLU A 75 0.09 -10.62 -1.96
N ASN A 76 0.14 -10.94 -0.66
CA ASN A 76 -0.62 -10.29 0.41
C ASN A 76 0.22 -9.26 1.18
N TYR A 77 1.26 -8.70 0.54
CA TYR A 77 2.18 -7.77 1.18
C TYR A 77 2.41 -6.52 0.34
N VAL A 78 2.62 -5.41 1.04
CA VAL A 78 3.03 -4.11 0.48
C VAL A 78 4.46 -3.79 0.95
N CYS A 79 5.35 -3.50 0.00
CA CYS A 79 6.73 -3.14 0.26
C CYS A 79 6.93 -1.62 0.13
N LEU A 80 7.25 -0.95 1.25
CA LEU A 80 7.45 0.51 1.33
C LEU A 80 8.77 0.98 0.71
N ARG A 81 9.79 0.11 0.72
CA ARG A 81 11.11 0.37 0.15
C ARG A 81 11.61 -0.93 -0.45
N PRO A 82 11.85 -1.01 -1.77
CA PRO A 82 12.52 -2.18 -2.32
C PRO A 82 13.85 -2.35 -1.58
N ASN A 83 14.07 -3.55 -1.05
CA ASN A 83 15.25 -3.84 -0.25
C ASN A 83 16.45 -3.83 -1.20
N LYS A 84 17.52 -3.07 -0.90
CA LYS A 84 18.72 -2.99 -1.76
C LYS A 84 19.39 -4.34 -1.98
N ILE A 85 19.06 -5.35 -1.18
CA ILE A 85 19.68 -6.69 -1.13
C ILE A 85 19.05 -7.65 -2.17
N GLU A 86 17.89 -7.34 -2.76
CA GLU A 86 17.20 -8.22 -3.73
C GLU A 86 17.68 -8.06 -5.19
N TYR A 87 18.75 -7.31 -5.44
CA TYR A 87 19.37 -7.24 -6.78
C TYR A 87 20.19 -8.50 -7.16
N ASN A 88 20.29 -9.51 -6.27
CA ASN A 88 21.14 -10.69 -6.44
C ASN A 88 20.41 -12.04 -6.23
N LEU A 89 19.11 -12.11 -6.49
CA LEU A 89 18.41 -13.40 -6.67
C LEU A 89 17.97 -13.57 -8.13
#